data_AF-A0A8I2G1N9-F1
#
_entry.id   AF-A0A8I2G1N9-F1
#
_cell.length_a   1.000
_cell.length_b   1.000
_cell.length_c   1.000
_cell.angle_alpha   90.00
_cell.angle_beta   90.00
_cell.angle_gamma   90.00
#
_symmetry.space_group_name_H-M   'P 1'
#
loop_
_entity.id
_entity.type
_entity.pdbx_description
1 polymer ?
#
loop_
_entity_poly.entity_id
_entity_poly.type
_entity_poly.pdbx_seq_one_letter_code
_entity_poly.pdbx_strand_id
1 'polypeptide(L)'
;MHCDHDVFVQGMEQKRKLKLTFLGGKNLQYLVRECAPLHYSKGQVEGDDLDSYYIWDFESTKDSHFLSLPPSQIIKMELAEGEFNIEDFTARSQKLQGL
;
A
#
# COMPACT_ATOMS: atom_id res chain seq x y z
N MET A 1 -0.91 1.85 15.25
CA MET A 1 0.39 1.55 14.59
C MET A 1 0.71 0.06 14.63
N HIS A 2 1.28 -0.50 13.56
CA HIS A 2 1.74 -1.90 13.46
C HIS A 2 3.19 -2.04 13.98
N CYS A 3 3.63 -3.24 14.39
CA CYS A 3 5.00 -3.43 14.93
C CYS A 3 6.10 -3.15 13.89
N ASP A 4 5.81 -3.39 12.60
CA ASP A 4 6.75 -3.13 11.50
C ASP A 4 6.70 -1.69 10.97
N HIS A 5 6.22 -0.71 11.76
CA HIS A 5 6.10 0.68 11.29
C HIS A 5 7.43 1.27 10.83
N ASP A 6 8.54 0.96 11.50
CA ASP A 6 9.85 1.49 11.10
C ASP A 6 10.27 1.00 9.70
N VAL A 7 9.87 -0.21 9.31
CA VAL A 7 10.08 -0.75 7.95
C VAL A 7 9.29 0.07 6.93
N PHE A 8 8.07 0.46 7.27
CA PHE A 8 7.25 1.33 6.43
C PHE A 8 7.89 2.70 6.21
N VAL A 9 8.32 3.35 7.30
CA VAL A 9 9.00 4.66 7.25
C VAL A 9 10.28 4.56 6.45
N GLN A 10 11.10 3.54 6.69
CA GLN A 10 12.32 3.31 5.93
C GLN A 10 12.04 3.14 4.42
N GLY A 11 11.00 2.39 4.06
CA GLY A 11 10.59 2.24 2.66
C GLY A 11 10.19 3.57 2.01
N MET A 12 9.48 4.45 2.73
CA MET A 12 9.13 5.78 2.23
C MET A 12 10.36 6.66 2.03
N GLU A 13 11.22 6.76 3.04
CA GLU A 13 12.40 7.63 3.01
C GLU A 13 13.40 7.21 1.93
N GLN A 14 13.56 5.89 1.73
CA GLN A 14 14.48 5.32 0.75
C GLN A 14 13.85 5.09 -0.63
N LYS A 15 12.56 5.41 -0.81
CA LYS A 15 11.78 5.09 -2.02
C LYS A 15 11.87 3.61 -2.42
N ARG A 16 11.89 2.73 -1.42
CA ARG A 16 11.93 1.28 -1.59
C ARG A 16 10.56 0.66 -1.45
N LYS A 17 10.27 -0.29 -2.32
CA LYS A 17 9.04 -1.07 -2.24
C LYS A 17 9.04 -1.96 -1.00
N LEU A 18 7.85 -2.33 -0.58
CA LEU A 18 7.60 -3.30 0.47
C LEU A 18 7.01 -4.57 -0.12
N LYS A 19 7.43 -5.72 0.43
CA LYS A 19 6.63 -6.93 0.39
C LYS A 19 5.67 -6.88 1.57
N LEU A 20 4.41 -6.61 1.29
CA LEU A 20 3.36 -6.47 2.31
C LEU A 20 2.52 -7.74 2.38
N THR A 21 2.36 -8.29 3.59
CA THR A 21 1.38 -9.35 3.87
C THR A 21 0.24 -8.77 4.68
N PHE A 22 -1.00 -8.89 4.18
CA PHE A 22 -2.18 -8.33 4.81
C PHE A 22 -3.44 -9.16 4.57
N LEU A 23 -4.47 -8.96 5.39
CA LEU A 23 -5.80 -9.55 5.18
C LEU A 23 -6.59 -8.69 4.19
N GLY A 24 -7.02 -9.29 3.09
CA GLY A 24 -7.75 -8.59 2.03
C GLY A 24 -8.84 -9.42 1.35
N GLY A 25 -9.60 -8.76 0.48
CA GLY A 25 -10.73 -9.37 -0.22
C GLY A 25 -11.96 -9.61 0.68
N LYS A 26 -13.05 -10.12 0.09
CA LYS A 26 -14.33 -10.33 0.79
C LYS A 26 -14.26 -11.36 1.93
N ASN A 27 -13.27 -12.25 1.88
CA ASN A 27 -13.13 -13.38 2.82
C ASN A 27 -11.93 -13.22 3.76
N LEU A 28 -11.35 -12.02 3.88
CA LEU A 28 -10.16 -11.74 4.71
C LEU A 28 -9.03 -12.76 4.47
N GLN A 29 -8.68 -12.96 3.20
CA GLN A 29 -7.61 -13.86 2.83
C GLN A 29 -6.25 -13.18 3.00
N TYR A 30 -5.23 -13.96 3.34
CA TYR A 30 -3.86 -13.50 3.33
C TYR A 30 -3.43 -13.21 1.89
N LEU A 31 -3.08 -11.95 1.63
CA LEU A 31 -2.51 -11.48 0.38
C LEU A 31 -1.07 -11.06 0.62
N VAL A 32 -0.20 -11.37 -0.33
CA VAL A 32 1.19 -10.92 -0.36
C VAL A 32 1.37 -10.09 -1.62
N ARG A 33 1.81 -8.85 -1.48
CA ARG A 33 1.91 -7.88 -2.57
C ARG A 33 3.18 -7.06 -2.49
N GLU A 34 3.73 -6.72 -3.65
CA GLU A 34 4.73 -5.67 -3.79
C GLU A 34 4.04 -4.30 -3.83
N CYS A 35 4.39 -3.43 -2.91
CA CYS A 35 3.72 -2.14 -2.73
C CYS A 35 4.70 -0.98 -2.54
N ALA A 36 4.31 0.23 -2.94
CA ALA A 36 5.00 1.45 -2.51
C ALA A 36 4.34 1.98 -1.22
N PRO A 37 5.09 2.21 -0.13
CA PRO A 37 4.60 2.96 1.02
C PRO A 37 4.52 4.45 0.67
N LEU A 38 3.38 5.07 0.95
CA LEU A 38 3.11 6.47 0.56
C LEU A 38 2.97 7.39 1.77
N HIS A 39 2.14 6.99 2.74
CA HIS A 39 1.78 7.85 3.85
C HIS A 39 1.20 7.05 5.02
N TYR A 40 1.34 7.58 6.23
CA TYR A 40 0.65 7.10 7.43
C TYR A 40 -0.02 8.27 8.13
N SER A 41 -1.33 8.21 8.33
CA SER A 41 -2.05 9.21 9.10
C SER A 41 -3.30 8.65 9.77
N LYS A 42 -3.81 9.41 10.74
CA LYS A 42 -5.12 9.22 11.33
C LYS A 42 -6.20 9.34 10.26
N GLY A 43 -7.19 8.46 10.29
CA GLY A 43 -8.39 8.56 9.45
C GLY A 43 -8.99 9.97 9.53
N GLN A 44 -9.35 10.53 8.36
CA GLN A 44 -9.89 11.90 8.24
C GLN A 44 -11.39 12.00 8.59
N VAL A 45 -12.03 10.90 9.02
CA VAL A 45 -13.48 10.81 9.21
C VAL A 45 -13.80 10.84 10.71
N GLU A 46 -14.61 11.81 11.13
CA GLU A 46 -15.15 11.87 12.50
C GLU A 46 -15.87 10.56 12.84
N GLY A 47 -15.38 9.87 13.88
CA GLY A 47 -15.93 8.61 14.37
C GLY A 47 -15.18 7.34 13.96
N ASP A 48 -14.22 7.44 13.04
CA ASP A 48 -13.31 6.33 12.68
C ASP A 48 -11.85 6.79 12.83
N ASP A 49 -11.41 6.89 14.09
CA ASP A 49 -10.07 7.33 14.52
C ASP A 49 -8.94 6.33 14.16
N LEU A 50 -9.18 5.43 13.21
CA LEU A 50 -8.24 4.37 12.87
C LEU A 50 -7.11 4.93 12.00
N ASP A 51 -5.91 4.97 12.58
CA ASP A 51 -4.68 5.15 11.82
C ASP A 51 -4.65 4.21 10.62
N SER A 52 -4.19 4.70 9.47
CA SER A 52 -4.10 3.90 8.24
C SER A 52 -2.75 4.05 7.55
N TYR A 53 -2.27 2.94 7.01
CA TYR A 53 -1.15 2.88 6.08
C TYR A 53 -1.69 3.00 4.66
N TYR A 54 -1.29 4.07 3.98
CA TYR A 54 -1.62 4.32 2.59
C TYR A 54 -0.49 3.82 1.70
N ILE A 55 -0.85 2.94 0.76
CA ILE A 55 0.09 2.25 -0.11
C ILE A 55 -0.42 2.19 -1.55
N TRP A 56 0.52 2.01 -2.47
CA TRP A 56 0.24 1.67 -3.87
C TRP A 56 0.56 0.19 -4.12
N ASP A 57 -0.43 -0.61 -4.51
CA ASP A 57 -0.29 -2.02 -4.87
C ASP A 57 0.07 -2.16 -6.36
N PHE A 58 1.30 -2.55 -6.67
CA PHE A 58 1.77 -2.73 -8.05
C PHE A 58 1.12 -3.90 -8.77
N GLU A 59 0.52 -4.83 -8.03
CA GLU A 59 -0.09 -6.04 -8.59
C GLU A 59 -1.62 -5.98 -8.60
N SER A 60 -2.22 -4.85 -8.19
CA SER A 60 -3.67 -4.69 -8.25
C SER A 60 -4.15 -4.78 -9.71
N THR A 61 -5.15 -5.64 -9.93
CA THR A 61 -5.84 -5.76 -11.22
C THR A 61 -7.12 -4.93 -11.28
N LYS A 62 -7.44 -4.20 -10.20
CA LYS A 62 -8.62 -3.35 -10.09
C LYS A 62 -8.34 -1.95 -10.63
N ASP A 63 -9.40 -1.16 -10.76
CA ASP A 63 -9.30 0.23 -11.21
C ASP A 63 -8.51 1.13 -10.27
N SER A 64 -8.40 0.76 -8.99
CA SER A 64 -7.53 1.42 -8.01
C SER A 64 -6.39 0.51 -7.55
N HIS A 65 -5.18 1.03 -7.65
CA HIS A 65 -3.98 0.47 -7.03
C HIS A 65 -3.77 1.01 -5.60
N PHE A 66 -4.51 2.05 -5.20
CA PHE A 66 -4.40 2.64 -3.89
C PHE A 66 -5.11 1.79 -2.84
N LEU A 67 -4.43 1.44 -1.75
CA LEU A 67 -5.00 0.78 -0.58
C LEU A 67 -4.79 1.62 0.68
N SER A 68 -5.80 1.64 1.54
CA SER A 68 -5.76 2.20 2.89
C SER A 68 -5.98 1.05 3.86
N LEU A 69 -4.95 0.66 4.60
CA LEU A 69 -4.97 -0.49 5.49
C LEU A 69 -4.80 -0.06 6.94
N PRO A 70 -5.76 -0.35 7.83
CA PRO A 70 -5.55 -0.15 9.26
C PRO A 70 -4.48 -1.15 9.78
N PRO A 71 -3.76 -0.82 10.87
CA PRO A 71 -2.75 -1.70 11.45
C PRO A 71 -3.22 -3.13 11.70
N SER A 72 -4.49 -3.32 12.05
CA SER A 72 -5.10 -4.63 12.34
C SER A 72 -5.24 -5.53 11.12
N GLN A 73 -5.18 -5.00 9.90
CA GLN A 73 -5.20 -5.80 8.67
C GLN A 73 -3.79 -6.20 8.22
N ILE A 74 -2.75 -5.60 8.78
CA ILE A 74 -1.37 -5.87 8.38
C ILE A 74 -0.84 -7.02 9.21
N ILE A 75 -0.20 -7.97 8.52
CA ILE A 75 0.40 -9.15 9.13
C ILE A 75 1.92 -9.00 9.19
N LYS A 76 2.52 -8.43 8.14
CA LYS A 76 3.97 -8.27 8.03
C LYS A 76 4.35 -7.24 6.98
N MET A 77 5.41 -6.47 7.23
CA MET A 77 6.08 -5.63 6.23
C MET A 77 7.55 -6.01 6.12
N GLU A 78 8.05 -6.10 4.90
CA GLU A 78 9.46 -6.34 4.61
C GLU A 78 9.94 -5.42 3.48
N LEU A 79 11.16 -4.90 3.55
CA LEU A 79 11.74 -4.18 2.41
C LEU A 79 11.94 -5.15 1.24
N ALA A 80 11.39 -4.80 0.08
CA ALA A 80 11.63 -5.51 -1.17
C ALA A 80 12.81 -4.88 -1.92
N GLU A 81 13.54 -5.66 -2.72
CA GLU A 81 14.73 -5.18 -3.45
C GLU A 81 14.41 -4.03 -4.43
N GLY A 82 13.18 -3.96 -4.95
CA GLY A 82 12.75 -2.94 -5.90
C GLY A 82 12.59 -1.55 -5.28
N GLU A 83 12.83 -0.53 -6.11
CA GLU A 83 12.53 0.88 -5.83
C GLU A 83 11.25 1.32 -6.55
N PHE A 84 10.67 2.44 -6.12
CA PHE A 84 9.57 3.09 -6.83
C PHE A 84 9.88 4.56 -7.08
N ASN A 85 9.24 5.12 -8.09
CA ASN A 85 9.34 6.54 -8.45
C ASN A 85 7.95 7.16 -8.58
N ILE A 86 7.90 8.48 -8.74
CA ILE A 86 6.62 9.22 -8.82
C ILE A 86 5.85 8.89 -10.11
N GLU A 87 6.56 8.61 -11.20
CA GLU A 87 5.95 8.31 -12.51
C GLU A 87 5.16 7.00 -12.47
N ASP A 88 5.57 6.05 -11.63
CA ASP A 88 4.88 4.78 -11.38
C ASP A 88 3.40 4.98 -10.95
N PHE A 89 3.07 6.10 -10.32
CA PHE A 89 1.71 6.39 -9.83
C PHE A 89 0.78 6.98 -10.91
N THR A 90 1.34 7.38 -12.05
CA THR A 90 0.58 8.03 -13.15
C THR A 90 0.18 7.06 -14.26
N ALA A 91 0.66 5.82 -14.21
CA ALA A 91 0.52 4.83 -15.26
C ALA A 91 -0.90 4.20 -15.34
N ARG A 92 -1.94 5.02 -15.54
CA ARG A 92 -3.21 4.58 -16.14
C ARG A 92 -4.03 5.72 -16.78
N SER A 93 -3.40 6.48 -17.67
CA SER A 93 -4.12 7.36 -18.62
C SER A 93 -4.16 6.83 -20.07
N GLN A 94 -3.26 5.93 -20.50
CA GLN A 94 -3.09 5.65 -21.94
C GLN A 94 -3.58 4.29 -22.46
N LYS A 95 -4.00 3.34 -21.61
CA LYS A 95 -4.41 1.99 -22.09
C LYS A 95 -5.91 1.81 -22.40
N LEU A 96 -6.66 2.90 -22.53
CA LEU A 96 -8.10 2.89 -22.90
C LEU A 96 -8.45 3.72 -24.15
N GLN A 97 -7.47 4.20 -24.93
CA GLN A 97 -7.73 4.90 -26.22
C GLN A 97 -7.29 4.10 -27.45
N GLY A 98 -7.27 2.76 -27.36
CA GLY A 98 -6.77 1.89 -28.43
C GLY A 98 -7.66 0.69 -28.74
N LEU A 99 -8.99 0.83 -28.61
CA LEU A 99 -10.00 -0.13 -29.07
C LEU A 99 -11.13 0.61 -29.76
#